data_AF-A0A2H9SHU5-F1
#
_entry.id   AF-A0A2H9SHU5-F1
#
_cell.length_a   1.000
_cell.length_b   1.000
_cell.length_c   1.000
_cell.angle_alpha   90.00
_cell.angle_beta   90.00
_cell.angle_gamma   90.00
#
_symmetry.space_group_name_H-M   'P 1'
#
loop_
_entity.id
_entity.type
_entity.pdbx_description
1 polymer ?
#
loop_
_entity_poly.entity_id
_entity_poly.type
_entity_poly.pdbx_seq_one_letter_code
_entity_poly.pdbx_strand_id
1 'polypeptide(L)'
;MSKPRLDFDKPSFDSVLANAALAQNVVIASNLSVRAPYGPMKNRLFSVLNVLLRAVTFGQKGVATTFPEKSMKAVAAKIKNHPTLFLKPDNVVNIHTVLERYIQQTKNPKIKQRLEKILQDCHLNVKDAEKTLAQDGLKDLAGLMAQISNPGAAATIAKSVERILEHCSKEDLSKDKDLTYSNLTQLVGRFGNPEMVKTLLAKSDDVDLRKAQILDGCIEGDNVKVFEALFEDAKEANLKGDFLMKASTKPFITDASKVLAFVINQNELRFTTSNGVSTNLVIKLLSNSKADEQRLMGIVMSMLDKDPTLINEAESFNLHTPLIHAVISGLAKITAELLTRGADSKAKNKKAMNAVKIAIGLKGIAVNKEARNEAALLVLKAGDKDMWVDAGLVAIADKDAATVESVIAEFNKQIAS
;
A
#
# COMPACT_ATOMS: atom_id res chain seq x y z
N MET A 1 -14.89 -25.66 -11.49
CA MET A 1 -14.94 -24.24 -11.96
C MET A 1 -15.15 -24.24 -13.46
N SER A 2 -16.21 -23.60 -13.96
CA SER A 2 -16.46 -23.48 -15.41
C SER A 2 -15.40 -22.58 -16.05
N LYS A 3 -14.87 -22.98 -17.20
CA LYS A 3 -13.95 -22.16 -17.99
C LYS A 3 -14.68 -20.87 -18.40
N PRO A 4 -14.08 -19.68 -18.24
CA PRO A 4 -14.71 -18.44 -18.70
C PRO A 4 -15.00 -18.54 -20.20
N ARG A 5 -16.28 -18.45 -20.58
CA ARG A 5 -16.72 -18.34 -21.98
C ARG A 5 -16.77 -16.86 -22.33
N LEU A 6 -16.16 -16.49 -23.45
CA LEU A 6 -16.30 -15.17 -24.03
C LEU A 6 -17.76 -15.01 -24.51
N ASP A 7 -18.57 -14.30 -23.73
CA ASP A 7 -19.93 -13.92 -24.07
C ASP A 7 -19.91 -12.53 -24.70
N PHE A 8 -20.21 -12.47 -26.00
CA PHE A 8 -20.08 -11.27 -26.83
C PHE A 8 -21.32 -10.37 -26.77
N ASP A 9 -22.26 -10.65 -25.85
CA ASP A 9 -23.52 -9.93 -25.72
C ASP A 9 -23.55 -8.86 -24.60
N LYS A 10 -22.41 -8.57 -23.95
CA LYS A 10 -22.21 -7.48 -22.96
C LYS A 10 -20.99 -6.57 -23.28
N PRO A 11 -20.80 -5.39 -22.65
CA PRO A 11 -20.54 -4.10 -23.31
C PRO A 11 -19.11 -3.91 -23.85
N SER A 12 -19.01 -3.10 -24.93
CA SER A 12 -17.84 -2.61 -25.70
C SER A 12 -16.71 -3.61 -26.02
N PHE A 13 -16.36 -3.67 -27.30
CA PHE A 13 -15.29 -4.50 -27.88
C PHE A 13 -13.94 -4.40 -27.14
N ASP A 14 -13.59 -3.19 -26.69
CA ASP A 14 -12.35 -2.91 -25.98
C ASP A 14 -12.29 -3.70 -24.63
N SER A 15 -13.43 -3.89 -23.96
CA SER A 15 -13.50 -4.64 -22.70
C SER A 15 -13.27 -6.15 -22.89
N VAL A 16 -13.82 -6.72 -23.97
CA VAL A 16 -13.69 -8.15 -24.29
C VAL A 16 -12.24 -8.49 -24.62
N LEU A 17 -11.57 -7.63 -25.38
CA LEU A 17 -10.18 -7.82 -25.76
C LEU A 17 -9.23 -7.68 -24.56
N ALA A 18 -9.47 -6.68 -23.69
CA ALA A 18 -8.73 -6.52 -22.44
C ALA A 18 -8.89 -7.74 -21.52
N ASN A 19 -10.11 -8.25 -21.36
CA ASN A 19 -10.40 -9.44 -20.55
C ASN A 19 -9.71 -10.71 -21.11
N ALA A 20 -9.69 -10.87 -22.43
CA ALA A 20 -8.98 -11.99 -23.07
C ALA A 20 -7.46 -11.91 -22.85
N ALA A 21 -6.88 -10.70 -22.92
CA ALA A 21 -5.47 -10.49 -22.64
C ALA A 21 -5.10 -10.82 -21.18
N LEU A 22 -6.01 -10.62 -20.22
CA LEU A 22 -5.76 -10.88 -18.79
C LEU A 22 -5.97 -12.34 -18.35
N ALA A 23 -6.81 -13.12 -19.04
CA ALA A 23 -7.18 -14.47 -18.57
C ALA A 23 -6.07 -15.53 -18.78
N GLN A 24 -5.68 -16.25 -17.71
CA GLN A 24 -4.63 -17.29 -17.74
C GLN A 24 -4.98 -18.51 -18.60
N ASN A 25 -6.28 -18.84 -18.70
CA ASN A 25 -6.79 -19.99 -19.44
C ASN A 25 -7.90 -19.57 -20.39
N VAL A 26 -7.56 -18.85 -21.46
CA VAL A 26 -8.53 -18.56 -22.52
C VAL A 26 -8.72 -19.82 -23.36
N VAL A 27 -9.79 -20.55 -23.09
CA VAL A 27 -10.27 -21.58 -24.03
C VAL A 27 -11.15 -20.89 -25.05
N ILE A 28 -10.56 -20.59 -26.21
CA ILE A 28 -11.33 -20.12 -27.35
C ILE A 28 -12.09 -21.31 -27.91
N ALA A 29 -13.32 -21.49 -27.45
CA ALA A 29 -14.18 -22.56 -27.93
C ALA A 29 -14.36 -22.43 -29.45
N SER A 30 -14.07 -23.51 -30.19
CA SER A 30 -14.19 -23.60 -31.64
C SER A 30 -15.62 -23.40 -32.17
N ASN A 31 -16.61 -23.34 -31.27
CA ASN A 31 -18.03 -23.18 -31.61
C ASN A 31 -18.45 -21.71 -31.51
N LEU A 32 -17.76 -20.82 -32.24
CA LEU A 32 -18.23 -19.47 -32.47
C LEU A 32 -19.15 -19.46 -33.70
N SER A 33 -20.31 -20.11 -33.57
CA SER A 33 -21.45 -19.89 -34.45
C SER A 33 -22.31 -18.78 -33.85
N VAL A 34 -21.89 -17.53 -34.03
CA VAL A 34 -22.71 -16.36 -33.69
C VAL A 34 -23.64 -16.10 -34.87
N ARG A 35 -24.89 -16.53 -34.77
CA ARG A 35 -25.99 -15.92 -35.53
C ARG A 35 -26.50 -14.77 -34.68
N ALA A 36 -26.47 -13.54 -35.19
CA ALA A 36 -27.08 -12.39 -34.53
C ALA A 36 -28.04 -11.68 -35.50
N PRO A 37 -29.24 -11.25 -35.05
CA PRO A 37 -30.16 -10.44 -35.84
C PRO A 37 -29.92 -8.92 -35.74
N TYR A 38 -28.82 -8.45 -35.13
CA TYR A 38 -28.60 -7.01 -34.91
C TYR A 38 -27.23 -6.50 -35.39
N GLY A 39 -27.24 -5.81 -36.54
CA GLY A 39 -26.38 -4.64 -36.85
C GLY A 39 -24.88 -4.85 -37.15
N PRO A 40 -24.27 -4.00 -38.02
CA PRO A 40 -23.01 -4.29 -38.72
C PRO A 40 -21.68 -4.05 -37.94
N MET A 41 -21.70 -3.75 -36.63
CA MET A 41 -20.46 -3.45 -35.89
C MET A 41 -19.86 -4.63 -35.09
N LYS A 42 -20.59 -5.73 -34.87
CA LYS A 42 -20.11 -6.86 -34.06
C LYS A 42 -19.19 -7.88 -34.78
N ASN A 43 -19.00 -7.78 -36.11
CA ASN A 43 -18.45 -8.88 -36.93
C ASN A 43 -16.97 -8.79 -37.37
N ARG A 44 -16.20 -7.76 -36.99
CA ARG A 44 -14.97 -7.39 -37.74
C ARG A 44 -13.67 -7.94 -37.15
N LEU A 45 -13.39 -7.75 -35.85
CA LEU A 45 -12.26 -8.44 -35.22
C LEU A 45 -12.58 -9.92 -34.98
N PHE A 46 -13.85 -10.26 -34.75
CA PHE A 46 -14.32 -11.63 -34.62
C PHE A 46 -13.96 -12.49 -35.82
N SER A 47 -13.87 -11.89 -37.02
CA SER A 47 -13.39 -12.55 -38.22
C SER A 47 -11.88 -12.43 -38.45
N VAL A 48 -11.18 -11.46 -37.85
CA VAL A 48 -9.69 -11.45 -37.84
C VAL A 48 -9.17 -12.49 -36.86
N LEU A 49 -9.61 -12.49 -35.60
CA LEU A 49 -9.29 -13.52 -34.60
C LEU A 49 -9.88 -14.89 -34.99
N ASN A 50 -11.14 -15.01 -35.47
CA ASN A 50 -11.60 -16.33 -35.97
C ASN A 50 -10.78 -16.79 -37.16
N VAL A 51 -10.31 -15.93 -38.05
CA VAL A 51 -9.58 -16.44 -39.21
C VAL A 51 -8.13 -16.76 -38.84
N LEU A 52 -7.50 -15.97 -37.97
CA LEU A 52 -6.23 -16.29 -37.33
C LEU A 52 -6.31 -17.61 -36.54
N LEU A 53 -7.40 -17.82 -35.79
CA LEU A 53 -7.58 -18.99 -34.93
C LEU A 53 -8.19 -20.19 -35.65
N ARG A 54 -9.01 -20.03 -36.70
CA ARG A 54 -9.48 -21.12 -37.59
C ARG A 54 -8.34 -21.65 -38.42
N ALA A 55 -7.45 -20.80 -38.93
CA ALA A 55 -6.22 -21.24 -39.61
C ALA A 55 -5.34 -22.14 -38.71
N VAL A 56 -5.50 -22.02 -37.39
CA VAL A 56 -4.78 -22.79 -36.37
C VAL A 56 -5.57 -24.03 -35.89
N THR A 57 -6.85 -23.89 -35.55
CA THR A 57 -7.69 -24.98 -34.99
C THR A 57 -8.02 -26.09 -36.00
N PHE A 58 -8.08 -25.78 -37.30
CA PHE A 58 -8.28 -26.79 -38.34
C PHE A 58 -7.05 -27.68 -38.60
N GLY A 59 -5.91 -27.40 -37.97
CA GLY A 59 -4.74 -28.29 -37.99
C GLY A 59 -4.83 -29.48 -37.01
N GLN A 60 -5.79 -29.49 -36.08
CA GLN A 60 -5.92 -30.52 -35.03
C GLN A 60 -6.96 -31.62 -35.32
N LYS A 61 -7.92 -31.36 -36.21
CA LYS A 61 -8.82 -32.39 -36.73
C LYS A 61 -8.49 -32.54 -38.20
N GLY A 62 -8.27 -33.76 -38.67
CA GLY A 62 -7.92 -34.11 -40.06
C GLY A 62 -8.99 -33.77 -41.10
N VAL A 63 -9.57 -32.57 -41.04
CA VAL A 63 -10.43 -32.00 -42.06
C VAL A 63 -9.51 -31.20 -42.97
N ALA A 64 -9.15 -31.80 -44.10
CA ALA A 64 -8.52 -31.10 -45.21
C ALA A 64 -9.43 -29.93 -45.64
N THR A 65 -9.16 -28.72 -45.13
CA THR A 65 -9.70 -27.50 -45.73
C THR A 65 -8.61 -26.88 -46.58
N THR A 66 -8.92 -26.74 -47.85
CA THR A 66 -8.00 -26.47 -48.95
C THR A 66 -7.43 -25.05 -48.99
N PHE A 67 -7.73 -24.15 -48.05
CA PHE A 67 -7.29 -22.76 -48.20
C PHE A 67 -6.96 -21.98 -46.92
N PRO A 68 -5.92 -22.37 -46.17
CA PRO A 68 -5.28 -21.50 -45.18
C PRO A 68 -4.88 -20.14 -45.79
N GLU A 69 -4.41 -20.12 -47.03
CA GLU A 69 -3.98 -18.90 -47.73
C GLU A 69 -5.12 -17.94 -48.07
N LYS A 70 -6.30 -18.45 -48.45
CA LYS A 70 -7.46 -17.62 -48.80
C LYS A 70 -8.04 -16.97 -47.54
N SER A 71 -8.05 -17.72 -46.44
CA SER A 71 -8.32 -17.21 -45.10
C SER A 71 -7.32 -16.13 -44.68
N MET A 72 -6.02 -16.35 -44.85
CA MET A 72 -4.98 -15.36 -44.53
C MET A 72 -5.05 -14.10 -45.40
N LYS A 73 -5.31 -14.23 -46.71
CA LYS A 73 -5.57 -13.08 -47.60
C LYS A 73 -6.81 -12.29 -47.17
N ALA A 74 -7.86 -12.97 -46.72
CA ALA A 74 -9.06 -12.31 -46.22
C ALA A 74 -8.81 -11.56 -44.89
N VAL A 75 -7.93 -12.09 -44.03
CA VAL A 75 -7.45 -11.39 -42.82
C VAL A 75 -6.67 -10.15 -43.21
N ALA A 76 -5.65 -10.30 -44.05
CA ALA A 76 -4.83 -9.18 -44.50
C ALA A 76 -5.66 -8.08 -45.16
N ALA A 77 -6.64 -8.44 -46.00
CA ALA A 77 -7.58 -7.49 -46.61
C ALA A 77 -8.49 -6.80 -45.58
N LYS A 78 -8.94 -7.51 -44.54
CA LYS A 78 -9.74 -6.91 -43.46
C LYS A 78 -8.93 -6.00 -42.55
N ILE A 79 -7.68 -6.34 -42.26
CA ILE A 79 -6.73 -5.46 -41.57
C ILE A 79 -6.55 -4.18 -42.37
N LYS A 80 -6.32 -4.31 -43.68
CA LYS A 80 -6.18 -3.18 -44.62
C LYS A 80 -7.42 -2.28 -44.68
N ASN A 81 -8.62 -2.86 -44.57
CA ASN A 81 -9.89 -2.12 -44.65
C ASN A 81 -10.37 -1.52 -43.31
N HIS A 82 -9.70 -1.83 -42.20
CA HIS A 82 -10.06 -1.31 -40.88
C HIS A 82 -8.83 -0.80 -40.11
N PRO A 83 -8.10 0.19 -40.66
CA PRO A 83 -6.87 0.70 -40.05
C PRO A 83 -7.14 1.20 -38.63
N THR A 84 -8.29 1.82 -38.37
CA THR A 84 -8.64 2.42 -37.06
C THR A 84 -8.61 1.45 -35.88
N LEU A 85 -8.82 0.15 -36.09
CA LEU A 85 -8.67 -0.86 -35.03
C LEU A 85 -7.22 -1.07 -34.61
N PHE A 86 -6.29 -0.91 -35.54
CA PHE A 86 -4.84 -1.02 -35.35
C PHE A 86 -4.17 0.33 -35.07
N LEU A 87 -4.93 1.44 -35.17
CA LEU A 87 -4.48 2.77 -34.78
C LEU A 87 -4.60 2.99 -33.27
N LYS A 88 -5.46 2.24 -32.56
CA LYS A 88 -5.54 2.30 -31.10
C LYS A 88 -4.39 1.50 -30.49
N PRO A 89 -3.45 2.12 -29.74
CA PRO A 89 -2.31 1.42 -29.15
C PRO A 89 -2.72 0.24 -28.25
N ASP A 90 -3.78 0.39 -27.44
CA ASP A 90 -4.27 -0.70 -26.58
C ASP A 90 -4.67 -1.95 -27.36
N ASN A 91 -5.29 -1.78 -28.53
CA ASN A 91 -5.70 -2.90 -29.36
C ASN A 91 -4.48 -3.63 -29.94
N VAL A 92 -3.45 -2.88 -30.34
CA VAL A 92 -2.19 -3.45 -30.85
C VAL A 92 -1.52 -4.31 -29.78
N VAL A 93 -1.35 -3.76 -28.56
CA VAL A 93 -0.74 -4.49 -27.43
C VAL A 93 -1.55 -5.72 -27.05
N ASN A 94 -2.88 -5.60 -26.97
CA ASN A 94 -3.74 -6.73 -26.59
C ASN A 94 -3.72 -7.84 -27.66
N ILE A 95 -3.76 -7.50 -28.95
CA ILE A 95 -3.67 -8.48 -30.04
C ILE A 95 -2.32 -9.21 -29.98
N HIS A 96 -1.22 -8.48 -29.78
CA HIS A 96 0.11 -9.08 -29.65
C HIS A 96 0.20 -10.03 -28.45
N THR A 97 -0.24 -9.58 -27.28
CA THR A 97 -0.25 -10.39 -26.05
C THR A 97 -1.01 -11.71 -26.23
N VAL A 98 -2.18 -11.66 -26.89
CA VAL A 98 -2.98 -12.85 -27.17
C VAL A 98 -2.26 -13.79 -28.14
N LEU A 99 -1.61 -13.26 -29.18
CA LEU A 99 -0.84 -14.05 -30.15
C LEU A 99 0.37 -14.71 -29.50
N GLU A 100 1.17 -13.98 -28.72
CA GLU A 100 2.35 -14.52 -28.02
C GLU A 100 1.99 -15.63 -27.04
N ARG A 101 0.94 -15.43 -26.23
CA ARG A 101 0.48 -16.48 -25.32
C ARG A 101 0.10 -17.75 -26.07
N TYR A 102 -0.55 -17.61 -27.23
CA TYR A 102 -0.95 -18.75 -28.04
C TYR A 102 0.25 -19.44 -28.71
N ILE A 103 1.26 -18.67 -29.14
CA ILE A 103 2.57 -19.18 -29.62
C ILE A 103 3.27 -19.99 -28.52
N GLN A 104 3.22 -19.55 -27.26
CA GLN A 104 3.83 -20.26 -26.13
C GLN A 104 3.06 -21.54 -25.76
N GLN A 105 1.73 -21.50 -25.83
CA GLN A 105 0.87 -22.63 -25.42
C GLN A 105 0.73 -23.72 -26.49
N THR A 106 0.92 -23.38 -27.77
CA THR A 106 0.75 -24.34 -28.86
C THR A 106 1.90 -25.35 -28.93
N LYS A 107 1.57 -26.64 -28.85
CA LYS A 107 2.53 -27.73 -29.03
C LYS A 107 2.81 -28.07 -30.51
N ASN A 108 2.05 -27.50 -31.44
CA ASN A 108 2.19 -27.80 -32.86
C ASN A 108 3.16 -26.80 -33.53
N PRO A 109 4.32 -27.26 -34.02
CA PRO A 109 5.37 -26.39 -34.55
C PRO A 109 4.94 -25.63 -35.81
N LYS A 110 4.10 -26.23 -36.68
CA LYS A 110 3.61 -25.55 -37.90
C LYS A 110 2.67 -24.40 -37.57
N ILE A 111 1.85 -24.58 -36.53
CA ILE A 111 0.97 -23.53 -36.02
C ILE A 111 1.79 -22.41 -35.37
N LYS A 112 2.77 -22.79 -34.55
CA LYS A 112 3.69 -21.84 -33.90
C LYS A 112 4.37 -20.94 -34.94
N GLN A 113 5.00 -21.54 -35.94
CA GLN A 113 5.69 -20.84 -37.02
C GLN A 113 4.77 -19.90 -37.81
N ARG A 114 3.50 -20.30 -38.05
CA ARG A 114 2.52 -19.43 -38.73
C ARG A 114 2.15 -18.22 -37.89
N LEU A 115 1.93 -18.40 -36.59
CA LEU A 115 1.59 -17.32 -35.68
C LEU A 115 2.76 -16.35 -35.50
N GLU A 116 3.99 -16.87 -35.40
CA GLU A 116 5.22 -16.06 -35.38
C GLU A 116 5.34 -15.22 -36.67
N LYS A 117 5.07 -15.83 -37.83
CA LYS A 117 5.06 -15.11 -39.11
C LYS A 117 3.97 -14.03 -39.17
N ILE A 118 2.77 -14.30 -38.67
CA ILE A 118 1.70 -13.28 -38.57
C ILE A 118 2.17 -12.11 -37.70
N LEU A 119 2.78 -12.40 -36.56
CA LEU A 119 3.29 -11.39 -35.64
C LEU A 119 4.32 -10.48 -36.34
N GLN A 120 5.22 -11.08 -37.14
CA GLN A 120 6.21 -10.38 -37.96
C GLN A 120 5.56 -9.57 -39.10
N ASP A 121 4.67 -10.19 -39.89
CA ASP A 121 4.06 -9.61 -41.09
C ASP A 121 3.06 -8.49 -40.78
N CYS A 122 2.40 -8.53 -39.61
CA CYS A 122 1.42 -7.51 -39.25
C CYS A 122 2.04 -6.15 -38.94
N HIS A 123 3.38 -6.01 -38.91
CA HIS A 123 4.09 -4.78 -38.57
C HIS A 123 3.50 -4.09 -37.33
N LEU A 124 2.98 -4.87 -36.39
CA LEU A 124 2.45 -4.36 -35.13
C LEU A 124 3.66 -3.87 -34.36
N ASN A 125 3.97 -2.58 -34.47
CA ASN A 125 5.06 -2.01 -33.72
C ASN A 125 4.59 -1.87 -32.27
N VAL A 126 4.64 -2.98 -31.55
CA VAL A 126 4.19 -3.07 -30.17
C VAL A 126 5.02 -2.19 -29.27
N LYS A 127 6.32 -2.06 -29.56
CA LYS A 127 7.19 -1.11 -28.85
C LYS A 127 6.71 0.32 -29.00
N ASP A 128 6.31 0.74 -30.20
CA ASP A 128 5.73 2.08 -30.42
C ASP A 128 4.38 2.22 -29.72
N ALA A 129 3.51 1.22 -29.81
CA ALA A 129 2.21 1.24 -29.14
C ALA A 129 2.34 1.30 -27.61
N GLU A 130 3.21 0.49 -27.02
CA GLU A 130 3.53 0.52 -25.59
C GLU A 130 4.13 1.85 -25.18
N LYS A 131 5.02 2.41 -26.00
CA LYS A 131 5.56 3.76 -25.77
C LYS A 131 4.48 4.83 -25.84
N THR A 132 3.55 4.77 -26.79
CA THR A 132 2.41 5.70 -26.85
C THR A 132 1.54 5.58 -25.60
N LEU A 133 1.20 4.35 -25.19
CA LEU A 133 0.41 4.13 -23.98
C LEU A 133 1.12 4.57 -22.70
N ALA A 134 2.44 4.38 -22.62
CA ALA A 134 3.25 4.89 -21.53
C ALA A 134 3.21 6.42 -21.49
N GLN A 135 3.37 7.08 -22.63
CA GLN A 135 3.29 8.55 -22.71
C GLN A 135 1.90 9.09 -22.38
N ASP A 136 0.84 8.40 -22.79
CA ASP A 136 -0.53 8.79 -22.47
C ASP A 136 -0.84 8.57 -20.98
N GLY A 137 -0.39 7.45 -20.41
CA GLY A 137 -0.49 7.21 -18.97
C GLY A 137 0.32 8.20 -18.13
N LEU A 138 1.49 8.62 -18.63
CA LEU A 138 2.31 9.65 -18.00
C LEU A 138 1.60 11.01 -17.98
N LYS A 139 0.90 11.37 -19.06
CA LYS A 139 0.09 12.59 -19.14
C LYS A 139 -1.15 12.52 -18.24
N ASP A 140 -1.71 11.33 -18.05
CA ASP A 140 -2.91 11.09 -17.23
C ASP A 140 -2.60 10.53 -15.83
N LEU A 141 -1.43 10.85 -15.25
CA LEU A 141 -1.11 10.44 -13.87
C LEU A 141 -2.17 10.92 -12.86
N ALA A 142 -2.72 12.11 -13.05
CA ALA A 142 -3.79 12.63 -12.21
C ALA A 142 -5.08 11.79 -12.31
N GLY A 143 -5.43 11.29 -13.51
CA GLY A 143 -6.55 10.37 -13.71
C GLY A 143 -6.31 9.03 -13.04
N LEU A 144 -5.09 8.50 -13.08
CA LEU A 144 -4.71 7.28 -12.34
C LEU A 144 -4.81 7.49 -10.82
N MET A 145 -4.35 8.65 -10.31
CA MET A 145 -4.48 9.02 -8.90
C MET A 145 -5.94 9.10 -8.45
N ALA A 146 -6.83 9.64 -9.28
CA ALA A 146 -8.26 9.72 -8.98
C ALA A 146 -8.93 8.33 -8.89
N GLN A 147 -8.36 7.31 -9.54
CA GLN A 147 -8.88 5.94 -9.53
C GLN A 147 -8.46 5.13 -8.29
N ILE A 148 -7.57 5.66 -7.44
CA ILE A 148 -7.03 4.95 -6.27
C ILE A 148 -8.13 4.39 -5.34
N SER A 149 -9.22 5.14 -5.17
CA SER A 149 -10.34 4.75 -4.31
C SER A 149 -11.20 3.63 -4.91
N ASN A 150 -10.96 3.22 -6.16
CA ASN A 150 -11.68 2.14 -6.82
C ASN A 150 -10.99 0.79 -6.55
N PRO A 151 -11.60 -0.14 -5.77
CA PRO A 151 -10.97 -1.43 -5.43
C PRO A 151 -10.61 -2.30 -6.66
N GLY A 152 -11.33 -2.13 -7.77
CA GLY A 152 -11.07 -2.87 -9.01
C GLY A 152 -9.97 -2.28 -9.89
N ALA A 153 -9.48 -1.08 -9.60
CA ALA A 153 -8.52 -0.38 -10.45
C ALA A 153 -7.06 -0.76 -10.16
N ALA A 154 -6.75 -1.38 -9.02
CA ALA A 154 -5.38 -1.62 -8.56
C ALA A 154 -4.50 -2.33 -9.61
N ALA A 155 -5.00 -3.41 -10.22
CA ALA A 155 -4.25 -4.15 -11.24
C ALA A 155 -4.02 -3.34 -12.52
N THR A 156 -5.01 -2.54 -12.92
CA THR A 156 -4.92 -1.66 -14.09
C THR A 156 -3.91 -0.54 -13.83
N ILE A 157 -3.97 0.10 -12.67
CA ILE A 157 -3.04 1.14 -12.25
C ILE A 157 -1.61 0.58 -12.21
N ALA A 158 -1.40 -0.56 -11.55
CA ALA A 158 -0.09 -1.20 -11.48
C ALA A 158 0.51 -1.44 -12.87
N LYS A 159 -0.28 -2.00 -13.80
CA LYS A 159 0.14 -2.27 -15.18
C LYS A 159 0.46 -0.98 -15.96
N SER A 160 -0.33 0.08 -15.78
CA SER A 160 -0.06 1.38 -16.39
C SER A 160 1.24 1.97 -15.88
N VAL A 161 1.48 1.91 -14.57
CA VAL A 161 2.71 2.41 -13.94
C VAL A 161 3.94 1.60 -14.39
N GLU A 162 3.83 0.27 -14.44
CA GLU A 162 4.88 -0.62 -14.97
C GLU A 162 5.26 -0.22 -16.39
N ARG A 163 4.27 -0.05 -17.27
CA ARG A 163 4.49 0.39 -18.66
C ARG A 163 5.15 1.77 -18.76
N ILE A 164 4.75 2.72 -17.91
CA ILE A 164 5.41 4.05 -17.84
C ILE A 164 6.88 3.87 -17.49
N LEU A 165 7.18 3.07 -16.47
CA LEU A 165 8.56 2.84 -16.02
C LEU A 165 9.41 2.09 -17.05
N GLU A 166 8.84 1.17 -17.82
CA GLU A 166 9.56 0.43 -18.85
C GLU A 166 9.89 1.30 -20.08
N HIS A 167 8.94 2.12 -20.55
CA HIS A 167 9.06 2.76 -21.87
C HIS A 167 9.36 4.28 -21.85
N CYS A 168 9.16 4.98 -20.73
CA CYS A 168 9.53 6.39 -20.61
C CYS A 168 10.99 6.56 -20.21
N SER A 169 11.71 7.50 -20.84
CA SER A 169 13.09 7.78 -20.46
C SER A 169 13.17 8.63 -19.17
N LYS A 170 14.39 8.80 -18.64
CA LYS A 170 14.62 9.72 -17.52
C LYS A 170 14.17 11.15 -17.87
N GLU A 171 14.46 11.57 -19.11
CA GLU A 171 14.09 12.89 -19.64
C GLU A 171 12.56 13.05 -19.70
N ASP A 172 11.83 12.01 -20.09
CA ASP A 172 10.36 12.03 -20.11
C ASP A 172 9.77 12.25 -18.71
N LEU A 173 10.32 11.59 -17.68
CA LEU A 173 9.87 11.74 -16.30
C LEU A 173 10.25 13.10 -15.69
N SER A 174 11.21 13.81 -16.29
CA SER A 174 11.79 15.04 -15.74
C SER A 174 11.15 16.35 -16.24
N LYS A 175 10.16 16.28 -17.13
CA LYS A 175 9.54 17.48 -17.75
C LYS A 175 8.75 18.35 -16.76
N ASP A 176 8.19 17.74 -15.73
CA ASP A 176 7.50 18.39 -14.61
C ASP A 176 7.95 17.70 -13.31
N LYS A 177 9.22 17.95 -12.95
CA LYS A 177 10.04 17.10 -12.06
C LYS A 177 9.36 16.76 -10.73
N ASP A 178 8.58 17.66 -10.15
CA ASP A 178 8.08 17.44 -8.79
C ASP A 178 6.72 16.76 -8.78
N LEU A 179 5.77 17.21 -9.61
CA LEU A 179 4.43 16.62 -9.62
C LEU A 179 4.44 15.23 -10.26
N THR A 180 5.18 15.05 -11.35
CA THR A 180 5.27 13.77 -12.07
C THR A 180 5.86 12.69 -11.18
N TYR A 181 7.03 12.94 -10.58
CA TYR A 181 7.65 11.98 -9.69
C TYR A 181 6.86 11.79 -8.40
N SER A 182 6.23 12.83 -7.84
CA SER A 182 5.40 12.67 -6.64
C SER A 182 4.24 11.72 -6.89
N ASN A 183 3.49 11.90 -7.98
CA ASN A 183 2.39 10.99 -8.32
C ASN A 183 2.91 9.59 -8.63
N LEU A 184 3.99 9.47 -9.40
CA LEU A 184 4.54 8.18 -9.80
C LEU A 184 5.09 7.40 -8.60
N THR A 185 5.82 8.05 -7.69
CA THR A 185 6.31 7.43 -6.44
C THR A 185 5.16 6.98 -5.54
N GLN A 186 4.10 7.78 -5.42
CA GLN A 186 2.93 7.41 -4.64
C GLN A 186 2.21 6.18 -5.24
N LEU A 187 2.02 6.14 -6.56
CA LEU A 187 1.43 4.98 -7.26
C LEU A 187 2.32 3.73 -7.19
N VAL A 188 3.63 3.87 -7.36
CA VAL A 188 4.60 2.77 -7.22
C VAL A 188 4.60 2.23 -5.79
N GLY A 189 4.60 3.11 -4.78
CA GLY A 189 4.48 2.70 -3.39
C GLY A 189 3.20 1.89 -3.16
N ARG A 190 2.07 2.42 -3.64
CA ARG A 190 0.75 1.86 -3.36
C ARG A 190 0.43 0.56 -4.10
N PHE A 191 0.81 0.44 -5.36
CA PHE A 191 0.42 -0.70 -6.22
C PHE A 191 1.56 -1.41 -6.91
N GLY A 192 2.79 -0.88 -6.80
CA GLY A 192 3.95 -1.43 -7.48
C GLY A 192 4.54 -2.64 -6.79
N ASN A 193 5.72 -3.01 -7.27
CA ASN A 193 6.53 -4.11 -6.76
C ASN A 193 8.00 -3.66 -6.59
N PRO A 194 8.88 -4.46 -5.97
CA PRO A 194 10.28 -4.09 -5.75
C PRO A 194 11.07 -3.74 -7.03
N GLU A 195 10.79 -4.39 -8.17
CA GLU A 195 11.48 -4.08 -9.43
C GLU A 195 11.05 -2.73 -10.01
N MET A 196 9.78 -2.35 -9.84
CA MET A 196 9.30 -1.02 -10.19
C MET A 196 9.96 0.06 -9.34
N VAL A 197 10.16 -0.20 -8.04
CA VAL A 197 10.90 0.72 -7.15
C VAL A 197 12.33 0.91 -7.65
N LYS A 198 13.06 -0.18 -7.91
CA LYS A 198 14.43 -0.11 -8.45
C LYS A 198 14.49 0.67 -9.76
N THR A 199 13.57 0.39 -10.68
CA THR A 199 13.51 1.05 -11.99
C THR A 199 13.24 2.54 -11.86
N LEU A 200 12.31 2.94 -10.98
CA LEU A 200 12.01 4.35 -10.74
C LEU A 200 13.19 5.08 -10.10
N LEU A 201 13.83 4.49 -9.08
CA LEU A 201 14.97 5.09 -8.41
C LEU A 201 16.18 5.23 -9.36
N ALA A 202 16.43 4.25 -10.23
CA ALA A 202 17.49 4.31 -11.24
C ALA A 202 17.29 5.45 -12.26
N LYS A 203 16.05 5.89 -12.45
CA LYS A 203 15.71 7.03 -13.33
C LYS A 203 15.67 8.36 -12.60
N SER A 204 15.73 8.37 -11.26
CA SER A 204 15.59 9.60 -10.48
C SER A 204 16.89 10.39 -10.33
N ASP A 205 16.76 11.71 -10.14
CA ASP A 205 17.86 12.60 -9.76
C ASP A 205 18.04 12.67 -8.23
N ASP A 206 16.98 12.45 -7.46
CA ASP A 206 16.95 12.57 -5.99
C ASP A 206 16.39 11.29 -5.36
N VAL A 207 17.27 10.32 -5.18
CA VAL A 207 16.92 8.97 -4.71
C VAL A 207 16.28 9.00 -3.31
N ASP A 208 16.78 9.83 -2.41
CA ASP A 208 16.34 9.86 -1.02
C ASP A 208 14.95 10.47 -0.88
N LEU A 209 14.68 11.56 -1.60
CA LEU A 209 13.34 12.14 -1.67
C LEU A 209 12.35 11.11 -2.24
N ARG A 210 12.72 10.40 -3.32
CA ARG A 210 11.82 9.41 -3.91
C ARG A 210 11.61 8.20 -3.01
N LYS A 211 12.62 7.71 -2.30
CA LYS A 211 12.45 6.65 -1.29
C LYS A 211 11.45 7.07 -0.22
N ALA A 212 11.51 8.32 0.27
CA ALA A 212 10.56 8.83 1.24
C ALA A 212 9.11 8.89 0.69
N GLN A 213 8.94 9.34 -0.56
CA GLN A 213 7.62 9.39 -1.20
C GLN A 213 7.04 7.99 -1.52
N ILE A 214 7.88 7.04 -1.91
CA ILE A 214 7.46 5.64 -2.14
C ILE A 214 7.05 5.00 -0.80
N LEU A 215 7.81 5.24 0.27
CA LEU A 215 7.46 4.79 1.63
C LEU A 215 6.07 5.29 2.04
N ASP A 216 5.80 6.57 1.79
CA ASP A 216 4.50 7.18 2.04
C ASP A 216 3.37 6.48 1.26
N GLY A 217 3.58 6.23 -0.03
CA GLY A 217 2.62 5.53 -0.89
C GLY A 217 2.39 4.08 -0.48
N CYS A 218 3.43 3.34 -0.07
CA CYS A 218 3.28 1.93 0.32
C CYS A 218 2.59 1.77 1.67
N ILE A 219 2.78 2.72 2.60
CA ILE A 219 2.01 2.77 3.84
C ILE A 219 0.53 3.06 3.52
N GLU A 220 0.24 4.07 2.71
CA GLU A 220 -1.15 4.39 2.31
C GLU A 220 -1.83 3.25 1.54
N GLY A 221 -1.05 2.45 0.82
CA GLY A 221 -1.51 1.28 0.08
C GLY A 221 -1.56 -0.02 0.85
N ASP A 222 -1.05 -0.06 2.08
CA ASP A 222 -0.77 -1.29 2.81
C ASP A 222 0.04 -2.32 1.99
N ASN A 223 0.98 -1.84 1.18
CA ASN A 223 1.80 -2.63 0.26
C ASN A 223 3.07 -3.14 0.93
N VAL A 224 2.93 -4.24 1.67
CA VAL A 224 4.02 -4.84 2.45
C VAL A 224 5.24 -5.24 1.61
N LYS A 225 5.05 -5.65 0.34
CA LYS A 225 6.17 -6.09 -0.51
C LYS A 225 7.12 -4.96 -0.87
N VAL A 226 6.57 -3.79 -1.19
CA VAL A 226 7.37 -2.59 -1.46
C VAL A 226 8.00 -2.08 -0.16
N PHE A 227 7.23 -2.10 0.93
CA PHE A 227 7.73 -1.73 2.24
C PHE A 227 8.94 -2.57 2.67
N GLU A 228 8.84 -3.89 2.55
CA GLU A 228 9.90 -4.87 2.83
C GLU A 228 11.17 -4.57 2.03
N ALA A 229 11.03 -4.32 0.72
CA ALA A 229 12.17 -4.01 -0.13
C ALA A 229 12.87 -2.71 0.28
N LEU A 230 12.11 -1.66 0.63
CA LEU A 230 12.68 -0.41 1.14
C LEU A 230 13.30 -0.58 2.53
N PHE A 231 12.72 -1.44 3.37
CA PHE A 231 13.23 -1.72 4.71
C PHE A 231 14.57 -2.44 4.69
N GLU A 232 14.74 -3.44 3.83
CA GLU A 232 16.04 -4.13 3.68
C GLU A 232 17.12 -3.18 3.15
N ASP A 233 16.80 -2.33 2.16
CA ASP A 233 17.71 -1.30 1.67
C ASP A 233 18.09 -0.28 2.79
N ALA A 234 17.13 0.13 3.62
CA ALA A 234 17.40 1.00 4.77
C ALA A 234 18.27 0.33 5.85
N LYS A 235 18.12 -0.99 6.03
CA LYS A 235 18.94 -1.79 6.96
C LYS A 235 20.38 -1.89 6.49
N GLU A 236 20.61 -2.13 5.19
CA GLU A 236 21.95 -2.12 4.58
C GLU A 236 22.64 -0.77 4.74
N ALA A 237 21.88 0.33 4.67
CA ALA A 237 22.36 1.69 4.85
C ALA A 237 22.52 2.15 6.32
N ASN A 238 22.19 1.31 7.31
CA ASN A 238 22.13 1.66 8.73
C ASN A 238 21.18 2.84 9.06
N LEU A 239 20.12 3.02 8.27
CA LEU A 239 19.08 4.07 8.41
C LEU A 239 17.75 3.53 8.97
N LYS A 240 17.78 2.32 9.53
CA LYS A 240 16.60 1.56 9.96
C LYS A 240 15.72 2.29 10.97
N GLY A 241 16.30 3.05 11.90
CA GLY A 241 15.57 3.74 12.96
C GLY A 241 14.62 4.83 12.43
N ASP A 242 15.13 5.73 11.58
CA ASP A 242 14.33 6.79 10.95
C ASP A 242 13.27 6.22 10.00
N PHE A 243 13.60 5.11 9.33
CA PHE A 243 12.67 4.40 8.48
C PHE A 243 11.50 3.82 9.30
N LEU A 244 11.80 3.07 10.37
CA LEU A 244 10.79 2.52 11.29
C LEU A 244 9.92 3.61 11.91
N MET A 245 10.50 4.79 12.20
CA MET A 245 9.78 5.94 12.73
C MET A 245 8.72 6.50 11.78
N LYS A 246 9.08 6.70 10.51
CA LYS A 246 8.11 7.14 9.49
C LYS A 246 7.07 6.06 9.24
N ALA A 247 7.56 4.82 9.12
CA ALA A 247 6.74 3.63 8.93
C ALA A 247 5.76 3.37 10.06
N SER A 248 6.02 3.83 11.27
CA SER A 248 5.18 3.54 12.42
C SER A 248 4.27 4.67 12.84
N THR A 249 4.37 5.86 12.26
CA THR A 249 3.48 6.97 12.64
C THR A 249 2.35 7.17 11.64
N LYS A 250 2.58 6.83 10.36
CA LYS A 250 1.62 7.02 9.27
C LYS A 250 0.54 5.92 9.14
N PRO A 251 0.81 4.60 9.37
CA PRO A 251 -0.21 3.54 9.31
C PRO A 251 -1.41 3.72 10.24
N PHE A 252 -1.21 4.49 11.32
CA PHE A 252 -2.24 4.79 12.31
C PHE A 252 -3.34 5.68 11.74
N ILE A 253 -2.99 6.48 10.74
CA ILE A 253 -3.92 7.38 10.03
C ILE A 253 -4.58 6.64 8.84
N THR A 254 -3.89 5.67 8.22
CA THR A 254 -4.27 5.12 6.89
C THR A 254 -4.80 3.68 6.90
N ASP A 255 -5.02 3.08 8.07
CA ASP A 255 -5.44 1.67 8.24
C ASP A 255 -4.51 0.61 7.64
N ALA A 256 -3.21 0.90 7.57
CA ALA A 256 -2.21 0.02 6.94
C ALA A 256 -1.80 -1.17 7.84
N SER A 257 -2.71 -2.13 7.96
CA SER A 257 -2.63 -3.24 8.90
C SER A 257 -1.50 -4.23 8.61
N LYS A 258 -1.20 -4.53 7.33
CA LYS A 258 -0.12 -5.47 6.96
C LYS A 258 1.25 -4.85 7.17
N VAL A 259 1.44 -3.60 6.77
CA VAL A 259 2.71 -2.87 6.99
C VAL A 259 2.96 -2.75 8.49
N LEU A 260 1.94 -2.42 9.28
CA LEU A 260 2.08 -2.33 10.72
C LEU A 260 2.41 -3.69 11.36
N ALA A 261 1.73 -4.77 10.94
CA ALA A 261 2.05 -6.11 11.41
C ALA A 261 3.50 -6.50 11.07
N PHE A 262 3.98 -6.14 9.88
CA PHE A 262 5.38 -6.34 9.50
C PHE A 262 6.34 -5.59 10.45
N VAL A 263 6.04 -4.32 10.75
CA VAL A 263 6.84 -3.50 11.68
C VAL A 263 6.87 -4.10 13.08
N ILE A 264 5.74 -4.51 13.64
CA ILE A 264 5.65 -5.17 14.96
C ILE A 264 6.45 -6.47 14.98
N ASN A 265 6.43 -7.21 13.86
CA ASN A 265 7.14 -8.47 13.73
C ASN A 265 8.66 -8.32 13.58
N GLN A 266 9.18 -7.10 13.44
CA GLN A 266 10.62 -6.86 13.53
C GLN A 266 11.12 -7.05 14.98
N ASN A 267 12.32 -7.61 15.15
CA ASN A 267 12.92 -7.84 16.48
C ASN A 267 13.44 -6.56 17.16
N GLU A 268 13.42 -5.43 16.45
CA GLU A 268 13.88 -4.14 16.95
C GLU A 268 12.71 -3.18 17.05
N LEU A 269 12.14 -3.09 18.26
CA LEU A 269 11.12 -2.10 18.61
C LEU A 269 11.74 -0.84 19.23
N ARG A 270 13.07 -0.75 19.28
CA ARG A 270 13.86 0.38 19.80
C ARG A 270 14.60 1.05 18.65
N PHE A 271 14.68 2.37 18.69
CA PHE A 271 15.41 3.13 17.68
C PHE A 271 15.85 4.48 18.25
N THR A 272 16.84 5.07 17.59
CA THR A 272 17.23 6.46 17.80
C THR A 272 16.69 7.30 16.66
N THR A 273 15.99 8.37 16.99
CA THR A 273 15.50 9.34 16.02
C THR A 273 16.63 10.18 15.44
N SER A 274 16.40 10.82 14.30
CA SER A 274 17.35 11.77 13.68
C SER A 274 17.88 12.88 14.60
N ASN A 275 17.13 13.27 15.64
CA ASN A 275 17.58 14.24 16.66
C ASN A 275 18.26 13.58 17.89
N GLY A 276 18.67 12.32 17.79
CA GLY A 276 19.41 11.61 18.83
C GLY A 276 18.58 11.10 20.01
N VAL A 277 17.25 11.09 19.91
CA VAL A 277 16.38 10.61 20.99
C VAL A 277 16.21 9.09 20.84
N SER A 278 16.76 8.34 21.78
CA SER A 278 16.52 6.91 21.91
C SER A 278 15.14 6.70 22.51
N THR A 279 14.30 5.94 21.83
CA THR A 279 12.94 5.64 22.28
C THR A 279 12.55 4.25 21.78
N ASN A 280 11.37 3.81 22.19
CA ASN A 280 10.76 2.62 21.66
C ASN A 280 9.46 2.94 20.92
N LEU A 281 9.02 1.98 20.14
CA LEU A 281 7.86 2.14 19.29
C LEU A 281 6.59 2.38 20.11
N VAL A 282 6.42 1.71 21.25
CA VAL A 282 5.27 1.91 22.16
C VAL A 282 5.14 3.38 22.56
N ILE A 283 6.21 3.99 23.07
CA ILE A 283 6.23 5.43 23.43
C ILE A 283 5.84 6.30 22.24
N LYS A 284 6.39 6.02 21.06
CA LYS A 284 6.11 6.83 19.87
C LYS A 284 4.64 6.77 19.47
N LEU A 285 4.02 5.60 19.55
CA LEU A 285 2.62 5.42 19.24
C LEU A 285 1.70 6.14 20.23
N LEU A 286 2.00 6.01 21.53
CA LEU A 286 1.23 6.68 22.58
C LEU A 286 1.31 8.21 22.49
N SER A 287 2.39 8.74 21.90
CA SER A 287 2.55 10.18 21.64
C SER A 287 1.68 10.70 20.50
N ASN A 288 1.07 9.84 19.69
CA ASN A 288 0.29 10.22 18.51
C ASN A 288 -1.22 10.18 18.80
N SER A 289 -1.73 11.27 19.40
CA SER A 289 -3.06 11.39 20.00
C SER A 289 -4.26 11.37 19.04
N LYS A 290 -4.06 11.11 17.74
CA LYS A 290 -5.13 11.13 16.73
C LYS A 290 -5.72 9.75 16.41
N ALA A 291 -5.09 8.69 16.92
CA ALA A 291 -5.55 7.32 16.66
C ALA A 291 -6.77 6.96 17.53
N ASP A 292 -7.64 6.12 16.98
CA ASP A 292 -8.67 5.42 17.76
C ASP A 292 -8.01 4.61 18.89
N GLU A 293 -8.39 4.88 20.14
CA GLU A 293 -7.77 4.29 21.33
C GLU A 293 -7.88 2.76 21.33
N GLN A 294 -8.99 2.19 20.84
CA GLN A 294 -9.21 0.75 20.83
C GLN A 294 -8.23 0.06 19.85
N ARG A 295 -8.08 0.60 18.65
CA ARG A 295 -7.10 0.12 17.67
C ARG A 295 -5.68 0.27 18.21
N LEU A 296 -5.35 1.43 18.78
CA LEU A 296 -4.04 1.68 19.39
C LEU A 296 -3.74 0.69 20.52
N MET A 297 -4.73 0.38 21.36
CA MET A 297 -4.59 -0.59 22.44
C MET A 297 -4.19 -1.96 21.92
N GLY A 298 -4.89 -2.51 20.92
CA GLY A 298 -4.55 -3.82 20.35
C GLY A 298 -3.11 -3.89 19.83
N ILE A 299 -2.65 -2.79 19.21
CA ILE A 299 -1.29 -2.67 18.68
C ILE A 299 -0.26 -2.60 19.81
N VAL A 300 -0.45 -1.69 20.77
CA VAL A 300 0.46 -1.51 21.91
C VAL A 300 0.58 -2.81 22.69
N MET A 301 -0.54 -3.49 22.96
CA MET A 301 -0.51 -4.75 23.70
C MET A 301 0.21 -5.85 22.93
N SER A 302 0.03 -5.95 21.60
CA SER A 302 0.80 -6.91 20.79
C SER A 302 2.32 -6.67 20.83
N MET A 303 2.76 -5.41 20.92
CA MET A 303 4.17 -5.08 21.09
C MET A 303 4.69 -5.46 22.47
N LEU A 304 3.90 -5.23 23.53
CA LEU A 304 4.26 -5.60 24.90
C LEU A 304 4.21 -7.11 25.13
N ASP A 305 3.31 -7.84 24.46
CA ASP A 305 3.29 -9.30 24.48
C ASP A 305 4.56 -9.88 23.86
N LYS A 306 5.07 -9.22 22.81
CA LYS A 306 6.32 -9.62 22.14
C LYS A 306 7.56 -9.25 22.94
N ASP A 307 7.60 -8.04 23.50
CA ASP A 307 8.71 -7.56 24.32
C ASP A 307 8.18 -6.84 25.59
N PRO A 308 7.99 -7.58 26.69
CA PRO A 308 7.50 -7.02 27.95
C PRO A 308 8.43 -5.96 28.56
N THR A 309 9.72 -5.95 28.18
CA THR A 309 10.69 -5.00 28.74
C THR A 309 10.42 -3.56 28.35
N LEU A 310 9.65 -3.35 27.27
CA LEU A 310 9.25 -2.03 26.78
C LEU A 310 8.36 -1.26 27.75
N ILE A 311 7.66 -1.94 28.66
CA ILE A 311 6.60 -1.37 29.50
C ILE A 311 7.08 -0.23 30.42
N ASN A 312 8.33 -0.30 30.87
CA ASN A 312 8.96 0.66 31.79
C ASN A 312 10.18 1.36 31.19
N GLU A 313 10.50 1.09 29.93
CA GLU A 313 11.62 1.74 29.26
C GLU A 313 11.28 3.22 29.01
N ALA A 314 12.18 4.10 29.41
CA ALA A 314 12.00 5.54 29.26
C ALA A 314 12.75 6.07 28.02
N GLU A 315 12.18 7.05 27.32
CA GLU A 315 12.90 7.70 26.22
C GLU A 315 14.02 8.61 26.72
N SER A 316 15.08 8.81 25.93
CA SER A 316 16.31 9.45 26.41
C SER A 316 16.22 10.97 26.62
N PHE A 317 15.24 11.65 26.04
CA PHE A 317 15.13 13.10 26.04
C PHE A 317 14.47 13.64 27.31
N ASN A 318 13.30 13.16 27.71
CA ASN A 318 12.63 13.54 28.96
C ASN A 318 12.55 12.41 29.99
N LEU A 319 12.99 11.18 29.69
CA LEU A 319 12.75 10.00 30.52
C LEU A 319 11.25 9.74 30.73
N HIS A 320 10.43 9.97 29.71
CA HIS A 320 9.03 9.57 29.74
C HIS A 320 8.90 8.07 29.47
N THR A 321 8.19 7.36 30.35
CA THR A 321 7.81 5.95 30.16
C THR A 321 6.53 5.85 29.33
N PRO A 322 6.15 4.65 28.82
CA PRO A 322 4.86 4.43 28.18
C PRO A 322 3.68 4.94 29.03
N LEU A 323 3.70 4.69 30.34
CA LEU A 323 2.66 5.14 31.25
C LEU A 323 2.53 6.67 31.27
N ILE A 324 3.65 7.39 31.32
CA ILE A 324 3.66 8.85 31.25
C ILE A 324 3.05 9.33 29.93
N HIS A 325 3.42 8.74 28.79
CA HIS A 325 2.86 9.12 27.49
C HIS A 325 1.36 8.82 27.38
N ALA A 326 0.90 7.66 27.87
CA ALA A 326 -0.52 7.31 27.88
C ALA A 326 -1.34 8.35 28.68
N VAL A 327 -0.84 8.78 29.84
CA VAL A 327 -1.48 9.83 30.64
C VAL A 327 -1.46 11.17 29.91
N ILE A 328 -0.31 11.62 29.37
CA ILE A 328 -0.22 12.90 28.63
C ILE A 328 -1.24 12.95 27.49
N SER A 329 -1.42 11.84 26.78
CA SER A 329 -2.33 11.72 25.64
C SER A 329 -3.80 11.46 26.03
N GLY A 330 -4.09 11.21 27.31
CA GLY A 330 -5.44 10.91 27.79
C GLY A 330 -5.98 9.54 27.34
N LEU A 331 -5.11 8.53 27.25
CA LEU A 331 -5.46 7.18 26.83
C LEU A 331 -5.80 6.32 28.05
N ALA A 332 -6.99 6.54 28.65
CA ALA A 332 -7.39 5.92 29.91
C ALA A 332 -7.42 4.39 29.86
N LYS A 333 -7.93 3.78 28.78
CA LYS A 333 -7.99 2.32 28.64
C LYS A 333 -6.59 1.73 28.54
N ILE A 334 -5.73 2.35 27.75
CA ILE A 334 -4.33 1.92 27.63
C ILE A 334 -3.60 2.12 28.96
N THR A 335 -3.88 3.20 29.69
CA THR A 335 -3.31 3.46 31.02
C THR A 335 -3.67 2.35 32.01
N ALA A 336 -4.95 1.94 32.06
CA ALA A 336 -5.40 0.83 32.90
C ALA A 336 -4.67 -0.47 32.56
N GLU A 337 -4.51 -0.76 31.27
CA GLU A 337 -3.86 -1.99 30.81
C GLU A 337 -2.35 -1.98 31.09
N LEU A 338 -1.67 -0.85 30.89
CA LEU A 338 -0.26 -0.68 31.26
C LEU A 338 -0.05 -0.93 32.76
N LEU A 339 -0.89 -0.36 33.62
CA LEU A 339 -0.83 -0.59 35.07
C LEU A 339 -1.05 -2.08 35.42
N THR A 340 -2.05 -2.71 34.80
CA THR A 340 -2.35 -4.15 34.98
C THR A 340 -1.17 -5.03 34.61
N ARG A 341 -0.38 -4.62 33.62
CA ARG A 341 0.82 -5.33 33.15
C ARG A 341 2.10 -4.98 33.92
N GLY A 342 2.02 -4.16 34.96
CA GLY A 342 3.15 -3.83 35.83
C GLY A 342 3.95 -2.60 35.39
N ALA A 343 3.32 -1.64 34.70
CA ALA A 343 3.92 -0.34 34.49
C ALA A 343 4.18 0.36 35.84
N ASP A 344 5.37 0.93 36.00
CA ASP A 344 5.80 1.61 37.22
C ASP A 344 5.11 2.97 37.35
N SER A 345 4.10 3.04 38.22
CA SER A 345 3.36 4.26 38.55
C SER A 345 4.23 5.32 39.22
N LYS A 346 5.39 4.95 39.77
CA LYS A 346 6.34 5.84 40.45
C LYS A 346 7.42 6.37 39.52
N ALA A 347 7.52 5.87 38.29
CA ALA A 347 8.54 6.28 37.35
C ALA A 347 8.55 7.81 37.17
N LYS A 348 9.72 8.41 37.28
CA LYS A 348 9.92 9.87 37.22
C LYS A 348 10.65 10.26 35.94
N ASN A 349 10.19 11.33 35.33
CA ASN A 349 10.89 11.96 34.21
C ASN A 349 12.10 12.81 34.68
N LYS A 350 12.83 13.44 33.75
CA LYS A 350 13.97 14.33 34.05
C LYS A 350 13.64 15.50 34.98
N LYS A 351 12.37 15.91 35.06
CA LYS A 351 11.88 16.96 35.96
C LYS A 351 11.40 16.41 37.30
N ALA A 352 11.74 15.16 37.62
CA ALA A 352 11.28 14.43 38.80
C ALA A 352 9.75 14.35 38.92
N MET A 353 9.03 14.36 37.78
CA MET A 353 7.58 14.26 37.74
C MET A 353 7.15 12.84 37.37
N ASN A 354 6.29 12.25 38.19
CA ASN A 354 5.55 11.03 37.85
C ASN A 354 4.34 11.35 36.96
N ALA A 355 3.66 10.32 36.46
CA ALA A 355 2.54 10.49 35.53
C ALA A 355 1.40 11.37 36.10
N VAL A 356 1.10 11.25 37.40
CA VAL A 356 0.07 12.07 38.08
C VAL A 356 0.48 13.54 38.12
N LYS A 357 1.70 13.83 38.56
CA LYS A 357 2.23 15.20 38.63
C LYS A 357 2.25 15.90 37.28
N ILE A 358 2.54 15.14 36.21
CA ILE A 358 2.46 15.63 34.83
C ILE A 358 1.03 16.00 34.47
N ALA A 359 0.04 15.16 34.79
CA ALA A 359 -1.36 15.45 34.50
C ALA A 359 -1.86 16.75 35.16
N ILE A 360 -1.44 16.99 36.41
CA ILE A 360 -1.69 18.24 37.14
C ILE A 360 -0.99 19.42 36.43
N GLY A 361 0.30 19.28 36.12
CA GLY A 361 1.12 20.34 35.54
C GLY A 361 0.74 20.75 34.11
N LEU A 362 0.11 19.86 33.33
CA LEU A 362 -0.34 20.15 31.96
C LEU A 362 -1.70 20.88 31.90
N LYS A 363 -2.20 21.38 33.04
CA LYS A 363 -3.41 22.20 33.12
C LYS A 363 -3.46 23.27 32.01
N GLY A 364 -4.57 23.31 31.26
CA GLY A 364 -4.85 24.34 30.25
C GLY A 364 -4.25 24.10 28.85
N ILE A 365 -3.40 23.09 28.65
CA ILE A 365 -2.68 22.89 27.38
C ILE A 365 -3.26 21.73 26.53
N ALA A 366 -3.99 20.79 27.15
CA ALA A 366 -4.39 19.54 26.50
C ALA A 366 -5.74 19.62 25.78
N VAL A 367 -5.77 19.06 24.56
CA VAL A 367 -6.96 18.90 23.70
C VAL A 367 -7.99 17.92 24.30
N ASN A 368 -7.62 17.16 25.34
CA ASN A 368 -8.51 16.19 26.01
C ASN A 368 -8.30 16.17 27.53
N LYS A 369 -8.68 17.27 28.21
CA LYS A 369 -8.48 17.45 29.66
C LYS A 369 -9.15 16.33 30.48
N GLU A 370 -10.37 15.93 30.11
CA GLU A 370 -11.17 14.94 30.84
C GLU A 370 -10.55 13.55 30.78
N ALA A 371 -10.22 13.04 29.58
CA ALA A 371 -9.64 11.70 29.44
C ALA A 371 -8.24 11.61 30.07
N ARG A 372 -7.47 12.69 30.06
CA ARG A 372 -6.20 12.78 30.81
C ARG A 372 -6.44 12.68 32.32
N ASN A 373 -7.43 13.38 32.85
CA ASN A 373 -7.74 13.32 34.28
C ASN A 373 -8.20 11.91 34.67
N GLU A 374 -8.98 11.25 33.82
CA GLU A 374 -9.36 9.85 34.01
C GLU A 374 -8.13 8.92 34.04
N ALA A 375 -7.22 9.06 33.07
CA ALA A 375 -5.96 8.30 33.05
C ALA A 375 -5.13 8.55 34.31
N ALA A 376 -5.00 9.81 34.76
CA ALA A 376 -4.28 10.15 35.98
C ALA A 376 -4.94 9.59 37.24
N LEU A 377 -6.27 9.54 37.30
CA LEU A 377 -7.01 8.92 38.41
C LEU A 377 -6.74 7.41 38.48
N LEU A 378 -6.55 6.73 37.36
CA LEU A 378 -6.16 5.32 37.34
C LEU A 378 -4.78 5.12 37.95
N VAL A 379 -3.80 5.96 37.57
CA VAL A 379 -2.46 5.92 38.16
C VAL A 379 -2.52 6.23 39.66
N LEU A 380 -3.33 7.23 40.05
CA LEU A 380 -3.54 7.59 41.46
C LEU A 380 -4.03 6.43 42.32
N LYS A 381 -5.02 5.69 41.81
CA LYS A 381 -5.61 4.51 42.48
C LYS A 381 -4.64 3.33 42.55
N ALA A 382 -3.78 3.17 41.56
CA ALA A 382 -2.79 2.09 41.51
C ALA A 382 -1.50 2.42 42.27
N GLY A 383 -1.23 3.70 42.52
CA GLY A 383 -0.06 4.14 43.25
C GLY A 383 -0.23 4.08 44.76
N ASP A 384 0.83 4.49 45.45
CA ASP A 384 0.87 4.51 46.91
C ASP A 384 1.16 5.91 47.45
N LYS A 385 1.27 5.98 48.77
CA LYS A 385 1.49 7.21 49.51
C LYS A 385 2.74 7.98 49.06
N ASP A 386 3.83 7.30 48.72
CA ASP A 386 5.06 7.96 48.24
C ASP A 386 4.82 8.66 46.91
N MET A 387 4.11 7.99 46.00
CA MET A 387 3.71 8.59 44.72
C MET A 387 2.78 9.80 44.92
N TRP A 388 1.85 9.75 45.87
CA TRP A 388 0.94 10.86 46.18
C TRP A 388 1.67 12.08 46.73
N VAL A 389 2.63 11.87 47.65
CA VAL A 389 3.49 12.92 48.19
C VAL A 389 4.34 13.54 47.07
N ASP A 390 4.94 12.72 46.21
CA ASP A 390 5.72 13.18 45.07
C ASP A 390 4.91 14.06 44.11
N ALA A 391 3.63 13.73 43.92
CA ALA A 391 2.68 14.47 43.10
C ALA A 391 2.21 15.78 43.75
N GLY A 392 2.52 16.02 45.03
CA GLY A 392 2.06 17.21 45.77
C GLY A 392 0.59 17.13 46.20
N LEU A 393 0.04 15.92 46.34
CA LEU A 393 -1.35 15.70 46.75
C LEU A 393 -1.48 15.42 48.25
N VAL A 394 -0.37 15.06 48.91
CA VAL A 394 -0.31 14.74 50.34
C VAL A 394 0.94 15.40 50.91
N ALA A 395 0.81 16.08 52.05
CA ALA A 395 1.97 16.57 52.78
C ALA A 395 2.69 15.40 53.47
N ILE A 396 4.02 15.47 53.63
CA ILE A 396 4.81 14.43 54.30
C ILE A 396 4.26 14.12 55.71
N ALA A 397 3.81 15.14 56.43
CA ALA A 397 3.24 15.00 57.77
C ALA A 397 1.90 14.24 57.79
N ASP A 398 1.16 14.25 56.68
CA ASP A 398 -0.17 13.65 56.57
C ASP A 398 -0.14 12.26 55.92
N LYS A 399 1.06 11.74 55.61
CA LYS A 399 1.26 10.50 54.86
C LYS A 399 0.49 9.33 55.48
N ASP A 400 0.43 9.25 56.81
CA ASP A 400 -0.21 8.12 57.49
C ASP A 400 -1.74 8.20 57.53
N ALA A 401 -2.31 9.40 57.46
CA ALA A 401 -3.75 9.65 57.51
C ALA A 401 -4.44 9.70 56.13
N ALA A 402 -3.68 9.83 55.05
CA ALA A 402 -4.23 9.97 53.70
C ALA A 402 -4.94 8.68 53.21
N THR A 403 -6.19 8.83 52.75
CA THR A 403 -6.95 7.80 52.03
C THR A 403 -6.94 8.06 50.53
N VAL A 404 -7.25 7.04 49.73
CA VAL A 404 -7.35 7.20 48.26
C VAL A 404 -8.40 8.25 47.91
N GLU A 405 -9.53 8.27 48.63
CA GLU A 405 -10.63 9.22 48.42
C GLU A 405 -10.22 10.66 48.73
N SER A 406 -9.49 10.89 49.83
CA SER A 406 -9.00 12.23 50.18
C SER A 406 -8.00 12.75 49.15
N VAL A 407 -7.14 11.86 48.63
CA VAL A 407 -6.16 12.19 47.60
C VAL A 407 -6.82 12.50 46.26
N ILE A 408 -7.85 11.73 45.88
CA ILE A 408 -8.64 12.01 44.68
C ILE A 408 -9.34 13.36 44.80
N ALA A 409 -9.89 13.69 45.97
CA ALA A 409 -10.54 14.98 46.19
C ALA A 409 -9.56 16.16 46.03
N GLU A 410 -8.35 16.06 46.59
CA GLU A 410 -7.31 17.08 46.43
C GLU A 410 -6.79 17.16 44.99
N PHE A 411 -6.61 16.02 44.31
CA PHE A 411 -6.29 16.00 42.88
C PHE A 411 -7.33 16.76 42.06
N ASN A 412 -8.62 16.44 42.27
CA ASN A 412 -9.74 17.09 41.59
C ASN A 412 -9.77 18.61 41.84
N LYS A 413 -9.45 19.04 43.06
CA LYS A 413 -9.31 20.45 43.39
C LYS A 413 -8.17 21.13 42.62
N GLN A 414 -7.00 20.51 42.54
CA GLN A 414 -5.83 21.07 41.83
C GLN A 414 -6.04 21.17 40.31
N ILE A 415 -6.78 20.23 39.70
CA ILE A 415 -7.12 20.30 38.26
C ILE A 415 -8.29 21.25 37.95
N ALA A 416 -9.08 21.61 38.97
CA ALA A 416 -10.22 22.53 38.87
C ALA A 416 -9.84 24.00 39.09
N SER A 417 -8.99 24.28 40.09
CA SER A 417 -8.29 25.58 40.24
C SER A 417 -7.48 25.85 39.01
#